data_AF-A0A665V799-F1
#
_entry.id   AF-A0A665V799-F1
#
_cell.length_a   1.000
_cell.length_b   1.000
_cell.length_c   1.000
_cell.angle_alpha   90.00
_cell.angle_beta   90.00
_cell.angle_gamma   90.00
#
_symmetry.space_group_name_H-M   'P 1'
#
loop_
_entity.id
_entity.type
_entity.pdbx_description
1 polymer ?
#
loop_
_entity_poly.entity_id
_entity_poly.type
_entity_poly.pdbx_seq_one_letter_code
_entity_poly.pdbx_strand_id
1 'polypeptide(L)'
;MSGQSITDRIAAAQHSMTGSAISKAVCKATTHEVSGPKKKHLDYLIHCTNEMNVNIPQLADTLFERTANSSWVVVFKALITTHHLMMYGNERFIQYLASRNTLFNLNNFLDKGALQGYDMSTFIRRYSRYLNEKAMSYRLVAVDFTKMKRGIDGVMRTMNTEKLIKTLPIIQNQLDALLDFQANPNELTNGVINSAFMLLFKDSIRLFAAYNEGVINLLEKYFDMKKNQCKDALDIYKKFLYRMTKLSEFLKVAEQVGIDQGDIPDLSQAPSSLLEALEQHLASLEGKKTKELNADTRASTLSSAVSSLSSTGMSFSRMDEKEKQQALEEEQARLGVTDFPEIVLEVLGVSSVATATGSSPTNLNGLKCVNWCAAISTCVFP
;
A
#
# COMPACT_ATOMS: atom_id res chain seq x y z
N MET A 1 4.16 31.36 -10.97
CA MET A 1 2.93 31.62 -10.18
C MET A 1 2.43 30.31 -9.61
N SER A 2 2.39 30.14 -8.28
CA SER A 2 2.03 28.86 -7.65
C SER A 2 0.57 28.50 -7.95
N GLY A 3 0.32 27.34 -8.55
CA GLY A 3 -1.03 26.81 -8.83
C GLY A 3 -1.88 26.45 -7.60
N GLN A 4 -1.55 26.96 -6.41
CA GLN A 4 -2.30 26.75 -5.17
C GLN A 4 -3.42 27.79 -5.03
N SER A 5 -4.62 27.31 -4.69
CA SER A 5 -5.80 28.16 -4.51
C SER A 5 -5.67 29.09 -3.30
N ILE A 6 -6.52 30.10 -3.21
CA ILE A 6 -6.56 31.01 -2.04
C ILE A 6 -6.99 30.22 -0.79
N THR A 7 -7.96 29.30 -0.91
CA THR A 7 -8.42 28.47 0.20
C THR A 7 -7.30 27.57 0.74
N ASP A 8 -6.46 27.02 -0.14
CA ASP A 8 -5.30 26.21 0.24
C ASP A 8 -4.26 27.04 1.02
N ARG A 9 -3.99 28.26 0.56
CA ARG A 9 -3.04 29.17 1.23
C ARG A 9 -3.53 29.58 2.62
N ILE A 10 -4.83 29.87 2.76
CA ILE A 10 -5.43 30.23 4.06
C ILE A 10 -5.32 29.05 5.04
N ALA A 11 -5.69 27.83 4.63
CA ALA A 11 -5.58 26.65 5.49
C ALA A 11 -4.13 26.37 5.93
N ALA A 12 -3.16 26.44 5.00
CA ALA A 12 -1.76 26.27 5.34
C ALA A 12 -1.21 27.39 6.24
N ALA A 13 -1.70 28.62 6.09
CA ALA A 13 -1.33 29.75 6.95
C ALA A 13 -1.87 29.60 8.37
N GLN A 14 -3.12 29.15 8.55
CA GLN A 14 -3.70 28.87 9.87
C GLN A 14 -2.84 27.90 10.68
N HIS A 15 -2.35 26.82 10.07
CA HIS A 15 -1.46 25.88 10.75
C HIS A 15 -0.04 26.40 10.98
N SER A 16 0.40 27.39 10.21
CA SER A 16 1.65 28.10 10.50
C SER A 16 1.52 28.96 11.76
N MET A 17 0.34 29.55 11.99
CA MET A 17 0.04 30.34 13.18
C MET A 17 -0.12 29.48 14.44
N THR A 18 -0.61 28.24 14.30
CA THR A 18 -0.69 27.28 15.42
C THR A 18 0.60 26.49 15.66
N GLY A 19 1.64 26.70 14.84
CA GLY A 19 2.94 26.04 14.97
C GLY A 19 2.99 24.57 14.53
N SER A 20 1.90 24.02 13.96
CA SER A 20 1.86 22.61 13.53
C SER A 20 2.41 22.44 12.11
N ALA A 21 3.71 22.18 12.03
CA ALA A 21 4.41 21.83 10.79
C ALA A 21 3.78 20.64 10.05
N ILE A 22 3.31 19.64 10.79
CA ILE A 22 2.67 18.43 10.26
C ILE A 22 1.34 18.79 9.60
N SER A 23 0.49 19.56 10.29
CA SER A 23 -0.82 19.92 9.73
C SER A 23 -0.68 20.78 8.47
N LYS A 24 0.32 21.68 8.45
CA LYS A 24 0.68 22.44 7.24
C LYS A 24 1.09 21.52 6.08
N ALA A 25 1.94 20.53 6.33
CA ALA A 25 2.37 19.58 5.30
C ALA A 25 1.19 18.74 4.77
N VAL A 26 0.27 18.30 5.65
CA VAL A 26 -0.96 17.62 5.25
C VAL A 26 -1.83 18.51 4.36
N CYS A 27 -2.04 19.79 4.70
CA CYS A 27 -2.77 20.72 3.83
C CYS A 27 -2.09 20.90 2.46
N LYS A 28 -0.75 21.00 2.42
CA LYS A 28 0.01 21.10 1.17
C LYS A 28 -0.04 19.82 0.32
N ALA A 29 -0.14 18.65 0.94
CA ALA A 29 -0.35 17.37 0.24
C ALA A 29 -1.79 17.23 -0.29
N THR A 30 -2.76 17.92 0.33
CA THR A 30 -4.21 17.77 0.07
C THR A 30 -4.86 19.07 -0.43
N THR A 31 -4.17 19.77 -1.32
CA THR A 31 -4.65 20.98 -2.00
C THR A 31 -5.78 20.67 -2.98
N HIS A 32 -6.50 21.70 -3.44
CA HIS A 32 -7.55 21.59 -4.46
C HIS A 32 -7.00 21.43 -5.90
N GLU A 33 -5.68 21.39 -6.07
CA GLU A 33 -5.03 21.12 -7.36
C GLU A 33 -5.33 19.69 -7.82
N VAL A 34 -5.88 19.53 -9.04
CA VAL A 34 -6.26 18.25 -9.67
C VAL A 34 -5.03 17.50 -10.19
N SER A 35 -4.08 17.29 -9.29
CA SER A 35 -2.86 16.52 -9.47
C SER A 35 -2.65 15.68 -8.20
N GLY A 36 -1.89 14.59 -8.31
CA GLY A 36 -1.53 13.77 -7.17
C GLY A 36 -0.82 14.57 -6.07
N PRO A 37 -0.82 14.09 -4.80
CA PRO A 37 -0.04 14.73 -3.75
C PRO A 37 1.44 14.86 -4.17
N LYS A 38 1.99 16.06 -4.06
CA LYS A 38 3.36 16.33 -4.52
C LYS A 38 4.36 15.55 -3.66
N LYS A 39 5.33 14.93 -4.33
CA LYS A 39 6.31 14.04 -3.71
C LYS A 39 6.98 14.66 -2.48
N LYS A 40 7.50 15.89 -2.57
CA LYS A 40 8.15 16.58 -1.45
C LYS A 40 7.32 16.68 -0.16
N HIS A 41 5.98 16.75 -0.28
CA HIS A 41 5.10 16.77 0.89
C HIS A 41 4.90 15.36 1.45
N LEU A 42 4.81 14.35 0.59
CA LEU A 42 4.75 12.95 1.00
C LEU A 42 6.04 12.53 1.72
N ASP A 43 7.20 12.87 1.16
CA ASP A 43 8.50 12.53 1.74
C ASP A 43 8.68 13.17 3.13
N TYR A 44 8.30 14.44 3.28
CA TYR A 44 8.32 15.12 4.57
C TYR A 44 7.42 14.41 5.59
N LEU A 45 6.21 14.02 5.19
CA LEU A 45 5.28 13.30 6.07
C LEU A 45 5.81 11.90 6.43
N ILE A 46 6.43 11.18 5.48
CA ILE A 46 7.12 9.89 5.74
C ILE A 46 8.21 10.09 6.79
N HIS A 47 9.08 11.10 6.60
CA HIS A 47 10.10 11.43 7.59
C HIS A 47 9.49 11.70 8.96
N CYS A 48 8.42 12.50 9.04
CA CYS A 48 7.71 12.72 10.30
C CYS A 48 7.24 11.40 10.95
N THR A 49 6.81 10.39 10.18
CA THR A 49 6.44 9.10 10.77
C THR A 49 7.62 8.32 11.37
N ASN A 50 8.86 8.58 10.94
CA ASN A 50 10.06 7.93 11.48
C ASN A 50 10.58 8.61 12.76
N GLU A 51 10.29 9.91 12.93
CA GLU A 51 10.72 10.68 14.10
C GLU A 51 9.99 10.23 15.37
N MET A 52 10.74 9.82 16.41
CA MET A 52 10.16 9.26 17.63
C MET A 52 9.22 10.23 18.36
N ASN A 53 9.55 11.52 18.34
CA ASN A 53 8.82 12.58 19.04
C ASN A 53 7.58 13.10 18.29
N VAL A 54 7.34 12.62 17.06
CA VAL A 54 6.17 13.03 16.29
C VAL A 54 4.90 12.35 16.80
N ASN A 55 3.85 13.15 16.99
CA ASN A 55 2.53 12.67 17.39
C ASN A 55 1.79 12.05 16.20
N ILE A 56 1.87 10.72 16.06
CA ILE A 56 1.18 9.94 15.03
C ILE A 56 -0.35 10.11 15.09
N PRO A 57 -1.01 10.08 16.27
CA PRO A 57 -2.43 10.39 16.38
C PRO A 57 -2.83 11.71 15.72
N GLN A 58 -2.10 12.80 16.02
CA GLN A 58 -2.38 14.12 15.46
C GLN A 58 -2.22 14.15 13.92
N LEU A 59 -1.21 13.48 13.38
CA LEU A 59 -1.03 13.34 11.93
C LEU A 59 -2.22 12.65 11.28
N ALA A 60 -2.65 11.52 11.84
CA ALA A 60 -3.79 10.76 11.34
C ALA A 60 -5.11 11.54 11.49
N ASP A 61 -5.33 12.21 12.62
CA ASP A 61 -6.52 13.03 12.85
C ASP A 61 -6.60 14.20 11.87
N THR A 62 -5.46 14.85 11.57
CA THR A 62 -5.43 15.88 10.53
C THR A 62 -5.83 15.31 9.16
N LEU A 63 -5.37 14.10 8.79
CA LEU A 63 -5.78 13.45 7.54
C LEU A 63 -7.28 13.11 7.54
N PHE A 64 -7.84 12.65 8.66
CA PHE A 64 -9.28 12.42 8.79
C PHE A 64 -10.09 13.71 8.63
N GLU A 65 -9.63 14.82 9.21
CA GLU A 65 -10.25 16.14 9.02
C GLU A 65 -10.27 16.54 7.53
N ARG A 66 -9.19 16.26 6.78
CA ARG A 66 -9.18 16.50 5.33
C ARG A 66 -10.20 15.64 4.58
N THR A 67 -10.47 14.42 5.03
CA THR A 67 -11.51 13.57 4.43
C THR A 67 -12.94 14.02 4.70
N ALA A 68 -13.16 14.93 5.65
CA ALA A 68 -14.45 15.56 5.90
C ALA A 68 -14.74 16.76 4.96
N ASN A 69 -13.81 17.10 4.07
CA ASN A 69 -14.01 18.17 3.09
C ASN A 69 -15.07 17.79 2.05
N SER A 70 -15.77 18.78 1.48
CA SER A 70 -16.76 18.53 0.42
C SER A 70 -16.14 18.28 -0.95
N SER A 71 -14.91 18.75 -1.19
CA SER A 71 -14.21 18.59 -2.46
C SER A 71 -13.65 17.19 -2.62
N TRP A 72 -14.06 16.51 -3.70
CA TRP A 72 -13.54 15.18 -4.05
C TRP A 72 -12.01 15.18 -4.16
N VAL A 73 -11.40 16.26 -4.66
CA VAL A 73 -9.94 16.37 -4.84
C VAL A 73 -9.23 16.29 -3.49
N VAL A 74 -9.70 17.06 -2.51
CA VAL A 74 -9.12 17.10 -1.16
C VAL A 74 -9.29 15.75 -0.47
N VAL A 75 -10.49 15.19 -0.51
CA VAL A 75 -10.80 13.90 0.13
C VAL A 75 -9.97 12.78 -0.49
N PHE A 76 -9.92 12.69 -1.82
CA PHE A 76 -9.18 11.63 -2.49
C PHE A 76 -7.67 11.76 -2.23
N LYS A 77 -7.11 12.98 -2.27
CA LYS A 77 -5.69 13.21 -1.94
C LYS A 77 -5.36 12.90 -0.48
N ALA A 78 -6.28 13.11 0.45
CA ALA A 78 -6.11 12.70 1.84
C ALA A 78 -6.05 11.17 1.98
N LEU A 79 -6.91 10.45 1.26
CA LEU A 79 -6.85 8.98 1.19
C LEU A 79 -5.53 8.50 0.55
N ILE A 80 -5.12 9.10 -0.58
CA ILE A 80 -3.86 8.75 -1.27
C ILE A 80 -2.66 9.00 -0.34
N THR A 81 -2.63 10.15 0.35
CA THR A 81 -1.58 10.47 1.32
C THR A 81 -1.56 9.46 2.46
N THR A 82 -2.72 9.08 2.99
CA THR A 82 -2.81 8.03 4.02
C THR A 82 -2.26 6.70 3.51
N HIS A 83 -2.68 6.26 2.32
CA HIS A 83 -2.19 5.01 1.72
C HIS A 83 -0.67 5.04 1.54
N HIS A 84 -0.14 6.18 1.06
CA HIS A 84 1.29 6.37 0.89
C HIS A 84 2.04 6.25 2.23
N LEU A 85 1.53 6.81 3.32
CA LEU A 85 2.12 6.65 4.65
C LEU A 85 1.99 5.22 5.19
N MET A 86 0.92 4.49 4.87
CA MET A 86 0.81 3.07 5.23
C MET A 86 1.88 2.23 4.52
N MET A 87 2.18 2.54 3.25
CA MET A 87 3.16 1.81 2.44
C MET A 87 4.61 2.17 2.77
N TYR A 88 4.95 3.46 2.77
CA TYR A 88 6.34 3.94 2.82
C TYR A 88 6.72 4.57 4.17
N GLY A 89 5.73 4.90 5.00
CA GLY A 89 5.95 5.41 6.35
C GLY A 89 6.32 4.31 7.35
N ASN A 90 6.69 4.77 8.55
CA ASN A 90 6.95 3.92 9.70
C ASN A 90 5.69 3.12 10.10
N GLU A 91 5.88 1.88 10.56
CA GLU A 91 4.78 1.01 10.96
C GLU A 91 3.90 1.58 12.08
N ARG A 92 4.43 2.49 12.91
CA ARG A 92 3.65 3.20 13.94
C ARG A 92 2.40 3.86 13.37
N PHE A 93 2.43 4.34 12.11
CA PHE A 93 1.27 4.94 11.47
C PHE A 93 0.16 3.92 11.21
N ILE A 94 0.45 2.80 10.53
CA ILE A 94 -0.56 1.76 10.27
C ILE A 94 -1.00 1.04 11.54
N GLN A 95 -0.12 0.86 12.53
CA GLN A 95 -0.45 0.33 13.85
C GLN A 95 -1.48 1.23 14.55
N TYR A 96 -1.28 2.55 14.53
CA TYR A 96 -2.26 3.49 15.07
C TYR A 96 -3.60 3.37 14.35
N LEU A 97 -3.62 3.38 13.01
CA LEU A 97 -4.86 3.22 12.25
C LEU A 97 -5.58 1.89 12.59
N ALA A 98 -4.83 0.79 12.65
CA ALA A 98 -5.36 -0.53 13.01
C ALA A 98 -5.90 -0.58 14.45
N SER A 99 -5.39 0.26 15.36
CA SER A 99 -5.89 0.33 16.75
C SER A 99 -7.23 1.06 16.90
N ARG A 100 -7.67 1.82 15.87
CA ARG A 100 -8.90 2.60 15.93
C ARG A 100 -10.14 1.72 15.67
N ASN A 101 -11.23 2.07 16.33
CA ASN A 101 -12.54 1.48 16.08
C ASN A 101 -13.17 1.98 14.77
N THR A 102 -12.88 3.23 14.41
CA THR A 102 -13.38 3.89 13.19
C THR A 102 -12.25 4.60 12.46
N LEU A 103 -12.27 4.45 11.13
CA LEU A 103 -11.34 5.09 10.20
C LEU A 103 -12.14 6.03 9.28
N PHE A 104 -12.22 5.72 7.99
CA PHE A 104 -12.93 6.56 7.03
C PHE A 104 -14.40 6.15 6.94
N ASN A 105 -15.31 7.11 7.13
CA ASN A 105 -16.75 6.91 6.95
C ASN A 105 -17.26 7.61 5.68
N LEU A 106 -16.78 7.13 4.53
CA LEU A 106 -17.05 7.75 3.24
C LEU A 106 -18.06 6.98 2.38
N ASN A 107 -18.76 5.98 2.92
CA ASN A 107 -19.69 5.11 2.16
C ASN A 107 -20.76 5.88 1.36
N ASN A 108 -21.16 7.05 1.86
CA ASN A 108 -22.15 7.92 1.23
C ASN A 108 -21.54 9.24 0.68
N PHE A 109 -20.21 9.30 0.55
CA PHE A 109 -19.54 10.48 0.01
C PHE A 109 -20.04 10.78 -1.41
N LEU A 110 -20.38 12.05 -1.64
CA LEU A 110 -20.85 12.55 -2.93
C LEU A 110 -20.53 14.03 -3.08
N ASP A 111 -19.64 14.35 -4.02
CA ASP A 111 -19.39 15.72 -4.46
C ASP A 111 -20.27 16.04 -5.68
N LYS A 112 -21.21 16.97 -5.49
CA LYS A 112 -22.13 17.43 -6.54
C LYS A 112 -21.68 18.72 -7.24
N GLY A 113 -20.49 19.23 -6.91
CA GLY A 113 -20.00 20.53 -7.39
C GLY A 113 -19.67 20.57 -8.88
N ALA A 114 -19.29 19.43 -9.47
CA ALA A 114 -19.01 19.28 -10.90
C ALA A 114 -19.26 17.83 -11.37
N LEU A 115 -19.44 17.62 -12.68
CA LEU A 115 -19.64 16.28 -13.28
C LEU A 115 -18.53 15.31 -12.86
N GLN A 116 -17.27 15.75 -12.92
CA GLN A 116 -16.12 14.94 -12.49
C GLN A 116 -16.18 14.58 -11.00
N GLY A 117 -16.74 15.43 -10.15
CA GLY A 117 -16.92 15.14 -8.73
C GLY A 117 -17.88 13.97 -8.49
N TYR A 118 -18.92 13.85 -9.30
CA TYR A 118 -19.86 12.74 -9.24
C TYR A 118 -19.18 11.40 -9.53
N ASP A 119 -18.41 11.32 -10.63
CA ASP A 119 -17.69 10.11 -11.02
C ASP A 119 -16.62 9.73 -9.99
N MET A 120 -15.82 10.71 -9.55
CA MET A 120 -14.74 10.49 -8.57
C MET A 120 -15.27 10.08 -7.19
N SER A 121 -16.49 10.46 -6.83
CA SER A 121 -17.12 10.05 -5.57
C SER A 121 -17.30 8.52 -5.47
N THR A 122 -17.50 7.83 -6.59
CA THR A 122 -17.56 6.36 -6.62
C THR A 122 -16.21 5.73 -6.30
N PHE A 123 -15.13 6.26 -6.87
CA PHE A 123 -13.77 5.78 -6.59
C PHE A 123 -13.31 6.10 -5.17
N ILE A 124 -13.68 7.26 -4.63
CA ILE A 124 -13.40 7.62 -3.23
C ILE A 124 -14.02 6.60 -2.28
N ARG A 125 -15.29 6.22 -2.50
CA ARG A 125 -15.99 5.20 -1.70
C ARG A 125 -15.26 3.86 -1.72
N ARG A 126 -14.91 3.38 -2.92
CA ARG A 126 -14.21 2.10 -3.12
C ARG A 126 -12.80 2.13 -2.51
N TYR A 127 -12.05 3.18 -2.76
CA TYR A 127 -10.68 3.36 -2.24
C TYR A 127 -10.65 3.50 -0.72
N SER A 128 -11.58 4.26 -0.14
CA SER A 128 -11.75 4.35 1.30
C SER A 128 -12.05 2.99 1.94
N ARG A 129 -12.91 2.18 1.31
CA ARG A 129 -13.19 0.82 1.77
C ARG A 129 -11.93 -0.05 1.75
N TYR A 130 -11.13 0.04 0.70
CA TYR A 130 -9.85 -0.66 0.64
C TYR A 130 -8.90 -0.25 1.77
N LEU A 131 -8.73 1.04 2.06
CA LEU A 131 -7.84 1.49 3.15
C LEU A 131 -8.33 1.04 4.53
N ASN A 132 -9.65 1.06 4.75
CA ASN A 132 -10.24 0.49 5.96
C ASN A 132 -9.92 -1.02 6.05
N GLU A 133 -10.09 -1.77 4.97
CA GLU A 133 -9.79 -3.21 4.94
C GLU A 133 -8.29 -3.50 5.14
N LYS A 134 -7.39 -2.68 4.59
CA LYS A 134 -5.93 -2.80 4.81
C LYS A 134 -5.57 -2.62 6.29
N ALA A 135 -6.14 -1.64 6.98
CA ALA A 135 -5.92 -1.44 8.42
C ALA A 135 -6.57 -2.55 9.26
N MET A 136 -7.76 -3.02 8.87
CA MET A 136 -8.45 -4.16 9.51
C MET A 136 -7.65 -5.46 9.38
N SER A 137 -7.12 -5.72 8.19
CA SER A 137 -6.22 -6.83 7.91
C SER A 137 -5.00 -6.78 8.83
N TYR A 138 -4.32 -5.63 8.91
CA TYR A 138 -3.22 -5.42 9.85
C TYR A 138 -3.63 -5.71 11.30
N ARG A 139 -4.81 -5.25 11.74
CA ARG A 139 -5.32 -5.49 13.09
C ARG A 139 -5.48 -6.98 13.41
N LEU A 140 -5.93 -7.78 12.45
CA LEU A 140 -6.22 -9.19 12.66
C LEU A 140 -4.97 -10.07 12.71
N VAL A 141 -3.89 -9.70 12.01
CA VAL A 141 -2.67 -10.50 11.92
C VAL A 141 -1.43 -9.87 12.55
N ALA A 142 -1.51 -8.59 12.93
CA ALA A 142 -0.41 -7.77 13.49
C ALA A 142 0.80 -7.63 12.54
N VAL A 143 0.55 -7.65 11.23
CA VAL A 143 1.60 -7.56 10.20
C VAL A 143 0.98 -7.08 8.89
N ASP A 144 1.70 -6.26 8.13
CA ASP A 144 1.27 -5.85 6.79
C ASP A 144 1.64 -6.95 5.78
N PHE A 145 0.64 -7.59 5.17
CA PHE A 145 0.85 -8.60 4.14
C PHE A 145 1.76 -8.14 3.01
N THR A 146 1.74 -6.84 2.67
CA THR A 146 2.55 -6.27 1.59
C THR A 146 4.04 -6.13 1.96
N LYS A 147 4.37 -6.14 3.26
CA LYS A 147 5.74 -5.98 3.77
C LYS A 147 6.34 -7.26 4.36
N MET A 148 5.61 -8.38 4.30
CA MET A 148 6.08 -9.66 4.82
C MET A 148 7.31 -10.18 4.09
N LYS A 149 8.18 -10.88 4.83
CA LYS A 149 9.27 -11.67 4.24
C LYS A 149 8.69 -12.71 3.26
N ARG A 150 9.30 -12.75 2.06
CA ARG A 150 8.97 -13.64 0.93
C ARG A 150 9.99 -14.76 0.76
N GLY A 151 9.68 -15.70 -0.13
CA GLY A 151 10.53 -16.80 -0.56
C GLY A 151 10.27 -18.11 0.20
N ILE A 152 11.20 -19.05 0.06
CA ILE A 152 11.10 -20.39 0.66
C ILE A 152 10.93 -20.30 2.19
N ASP A 153 11.66 -19.38 2.83
CA ASP A 153 11.55 -19.08 4.27
C ASP A 153 10.60 -17.89 4.56
N GLY A 154 9.69 -17.61 3.63
CA GLY A 154 8.69 -16.55 3.76
C GLY A 154 7.65 -16.87 4.83
N VAL A 155 7.03 -15.83 5.39
CA VAL A 155 6.05 -15.97 6.49
C VAL A 155 4.86 -16.82 6.05
N MET A 156 4.31 -16.53 4.86
CA MET A 156 3.17 -17.27 4.31
C MET A 156 3.55 -18.68 3.85
N ARG A 157 4.80 -18.86 3.39
CA ARG A 157 5.33 -20.13 2.89
C ARG A 157 5.53 -21.16 4.01
N THR A 158 5.90 -20.70 5.21
CA THR A 158 6.27 -21.56 6.35
C THR A 158 5.18 -21.66 7.41
N MET A 159 4.09 -20.89 7.30
CA MET A 159 3.00 -20.89 8.28
C MET A 159 2.39 -22.28 8.48
N ASN A 160 2.06 -22.63 9.74
CA ASN A 160 1.38 -23.89 10.05
C ASN A 160 -0.07 -23.90 9.52
N THR A 161 -0.63 -25.08 9.28
CA THR A 161 -1.94 -25.28 8.64
C THR A 161 -3.08 -24.54 9.35
N GLU A 162 -3.16 -24.63 10.68
CA GLU A 162 -4.27 -24.06 11.44
C GLU A 162 -4.30 -22.53 11.36
N LYS A 163 -3.13 -21.89 11.45
CA LYS A 163 -3.02 -20.44 11.29
C LYS A 163 -3.20 -20.03 9.83
N LEU A 164 -2.68 -20.82 8.88
CA LEU A 164 -2.75 -20.53 7.44
C LEU A 164 -4.19 -20.49 6.93
N ILE A 165 -5.01 -21.50 7.28
CA ILE A 165 -6.43 -21.57 6.88
C ILE A 165 -7.22 -20.37 7.41
N LYS A 166 -6.86 -19.83 8.59
CA LYS A 166 -7.49 -18.62 9.15
C LYS A 166 -6.94 -17.33 8.55
N THR A 167 -5.69 -17.34 8.07
CA THR A 167 -5.00 -16.14 7.55
C THR A 167 -5.35 -15.88 6.09
N LEU A 168 -5.46 -16.92 5.26
CA LEU A 168 -5.77 -16.78 3.83
C LEU A 168 -7.09 -16.03 3.55
N PRO A 169 -8.20 -16.26 4.29
CA PRO A 169 -9.42 -15.47 4.15
C PRO A 169 -9.24 -13.97 4.41
N ILE A 170 -8.30 -13.58 5.29
CA ILE A 170 -8.03 -12.17 5.58
C ILE A 170 -7.35 -11.51 4.37
N ILE A 171 -6.38 -12.20 3.75
CA ILE A 171 -5.76 -11.75 2.49
C ILE A 171 -6.81 -11.66 1.38
N GLN A 172 -7.69 -12.66 1.28
CA GLN A 172 -8.79 -12.67 0.30
C GLN A 172 -9.68 -11.45 0.42
N ASN A 173 -10.12 -11.10 1.63
CA ASN A 173 -10.99 -9.94 1.87
C ASN A 173 -10.29 -8.62 1.51
N GLN A 174 -9.02 -8.48 1.90
CA GLN A 174 -8.23 -7.29 1.54
C GLN A 174 -8.04 -7.16 0.02
N LEU A 175 -7.77 -8.28 -0.66
CA LEU A 175 -7.63 -8.30 -2.11
C LEU A 175 -8.97 -8.01 -2.82
N ASP A 176 -10.08 -8.51 -2.31
CA ASP A 176 -11.41 -8.21 -2.86
C ASP A 176 -11.70 -6.71 -2.76
N ALA A 177 -11.44 -6.09 -1.60
CA ALA A 177 -11.63 -4.66 -1.42
C ALA A 177 -10.74 -3.83 -2.37
N LEU A 178 -9.54 -4.32 -2.69
CA LEU A 178 -8.65 -3.71 -3.67
C LEU A 178 -9.23 -3.81 -5.09
N LEU A 179 -9.61 -5.01 -5.49
CA LEU A 179 -10.11 -5.31 -6.84
C LEU A 179 -11.50 -4.69 -7.09
N ASP A 180 -12.26 -4.40 -6.03
CA ASP A 180 -13.53 -3.67 -6.08
C ASP A 180 -13.37 -2.20 -6.47
N PHE A 181 -12.13 -1.68 -6.63
CA PHE A 181 -11.90 -0.36 -7.22
C PHE A 181 -12.49 -0.27 -8.64
N GLN A 182 -12.37 -1.35 -9.43
CA GLN A 182 -13.02 -1.54 -10.74
C GLN A 182 -13.04 -0.29 -11.63
N ALA A 183 -11.88 0.36 -11.79
CA ALA A 183 -11.72 1.42 -12.77
C ALA A 183 -11.45 0.81 -14.15
N ASN A 184 -11.97 1.44 -15.19
CA ASN A 184 -11.58 1.18 -16.58
C ASN A 184 -10.60 2.25 -17.08
N PRO A 185 -9.86 2.01 -18.19
CA PRO A 185 -8.86 2.96 -18.67
C PRO A 185 -9.42 4.36 -18.97
N ASN A 186 -10.68 4.43 -19.42
CA ASN A 186 -11.34 5.69 -19.76
C ASN A 186 -11.74 6.52 -18.53
N GLU A 187 -11.73 5.94 -17.33
CA GLU A 187 -11.98 6.64 -16.07
C GLU A 187 -10.69 7.17 -15.43
N LEU A 188 -9.53 6.63 -15.83
CA LEU A 188 -8.19 6.98 -15.34
C LEU A 188 -7.63 8.23 -16.04
N THR A 189 -8.36 9.33 -15.91
CA THR A 189 -8.21 10.54 -16.76
C THR A 189 -7.48 11.71 -16.12
N ASN A 190 -7.14 11.63 -14.84
CA ASN A 190 -6.53 12.74 -14.10
C ASN A 190 -5.48 12.27 -13.09
N GLY A 191 -4.59 13.19 -12.70
CA GLY A 191 -3.45 12.86 -11.84
C GLY A 191 -3.82 12.35 -10.44
N VAL A 192 -5.01 12.66 -9.93
CA VAL A 192 -5.46 12.22 -8.60
C VAL A 192 -5.82 10.74 -8.63
N ILE A 193 -6.75 10.34 -9.52
CA ILE A 193 -7.15 8.93 -9.63
C ILE A 193 -6.00 8.05 -10.11
N ASN A 194 -5.13 8.54 -10.99
CA ASN A 194 -3.96 7.80 -11.46
C ASN A 194 -2.96 7.54 -10.33
N SER A 195 -2.79 8.50 -9.41
CA SER A 195 -1.97 8.30 -8.20
C SER A 195 -2.56 7.26 -7.27
N ALA A 196 -3.89 7.26 -7.09
CA ALA A 196 -4.58 6.25 -6.29
C ALA A 196 -4.43 4.84 -6.90
N PHE A 197 -4.67 4.73 -8.21
CA PHE A 197 -4.57 3.48 -8.96
C PHE A 197 -3.15 2.91 -8.93
N MET A 198 -2.13 3.74 -9.06
CA MET A 198 -0.73 3.31 -8.97
C MET A 198 -0.40 2.69 -7.60
N LEU A 199 -0.91 3.26 -6.50
CA LEU A 199 -0.73 2.67 -5.17
C LEU A 199 -1.50 1.34 -5.03
N LEU A 200 -2.73 1.23 -5.56
CA LEU A 200 -3.45 -0.05 -5.59
C LEU A 200 -2.72 -1.10 -6.41
N PHE A 201 -2.15 -0.72 -7.55
CA PHE A 201 -1.35 -1.60 -8.37
C PHE A 201 -0.18 -2.15 -7.58
N LYS A 202 0.64 -1.29 -6.97
CA LYS A 202 1.77 -1.72 -6.13
C LYS A 202 1.37 -2.63 -4.98
N ASP A 203 0.26 -2.34 -4.31
CA ASP A 203 -0.25 -3.22 -3.25
C ASP A 203 -0.82 -4.53 -3.80
N SER A 204 -1.41 -4.56 -4.99
CA SER A 204 -1.94 -5.79 -5.60
C SER A 204 -0.84 -6.78 -5.94
N ILE A 205 0.31 -6.29 -6.44
CA ILE A 205 1.50 -7.11 -6.68
C ILE A 205 1.95 -7.77 -5.37
N ARG A 206 2.20 -6.95 -4.34
CA ARG A 206 2.71 -7.45 -3.06
C ARG A 206 1.73 -8.36 -2.34
N LEU A 207 0.45 -8.02 -2.36
CA LEU A 207 -0.60 -8.78 -1.68
C LEU A 207 -0.84 -10.12 -2.38
N PHE A 208 -0.85 -10.14 -3.71
CA PHE A 208 -1.00 -11.40 -4.45
C PHE A 208 0.23 -12.30 -4.31
N ALA A 209 1.43 -11.75 -4.19
CA ALA A 209 2.62 -12.54 -3.87
C ALA A 209 2.47 -13.28 -2.52
N ALA A 210 2.01 -12.59 -1.46
CA ALA A 210 1.70 -13.22 -0.17
C ALA A 210 0.63 -14.31 -0.31
N TYR A 211 -0.42 -14.00 -1.08
CA TYR A 211 -1.53 -14.90 -1.27
C TYR A 211 -1.10 -16.19 -1.97
N ASN A 212 -0.29 -16.06 -3.03
CA ASN A 212 0.24 -17.15 -3.81
C ASN A 212 1.17 -18.05 -2.98
N GLU A 213 2.08 -17.48 -2.17
CA GLU A 213 2.90 -18.26 -1.23
C GLU A 213 2.06 -19.07 -0.23
N GLY A 214 1.01 -18.44 0.31
CA GLY A 214 0.11 -19.10 1.24
C GLY A 214 -0.70 -20.22 0.58
N VAL A 215 -1.12 -20.06 -0.67
CA VAL A 215 -1.81 -21.11 -1.44
C VAL A 215 -0.88 -22.25 -1.79
N ILE A 216 0.38 -21.99 -2.17
CA ILE A 216 1.37 -23.06 -2.38
C ILE A 216 1.55 -23.87 -1.09
N ASN A 217 1.76 -23.20 0.04
CA ASN A 217 1.88 -23.85 1.35
C ASN A 217 0.62 -24.68 1.71
N LEU A 218 -0.56 -24.16 1.41
CA LEU A 218 -1.83 -24.86 1.62
C LEU A 218 -1.92 -26.14 0.80
N LEU A 219 -1.55 -26.07 -0.49
CA LEU A 219 -1.62 -27.19 -1.43
C LEU A 219 -0.63 -28.30 -1.09
N GLU A 220 0.60 -27.95 -0.70
CA GLU A 220 1.62 -28.93 -0.30
C GLU A 220 1.21 -29.76 0.92
N LYS A 221 0.44 -29.15 1.83
CA LYS A 221 -0.03 -29.81 3.05
C LYS A 221 -1.38 -30.51 2.87
N TYR A 222 -2.08 -30.29 1.76
CA TYR A 222 -3.50 -30.62 1.60
C TYR A 222 -3.80 -32.11 1.82
N PHE A 223 -2.99 -33.01 1.26
CA PHE A 223 -3.22 -34.45 1.35
C PHE A 223 -2.96 -35.04 2.75
N ASP A 224 -2.32 -34.27 3.64
CA ASP A 224 -2.08 -34.64 5.04
C ASP A 224 -3.10 -33.98 5.99
N MET A 225 -4.03 -33.18 5.47
CA MET A 225 -5.03 -32.46 6.27
C MET A 225 -6.19 -33.36 6.71
N LYS A 226 -6.82 -32.99 7.83
CA LYS A 226 -8.07 -33.62 8.26
C LYS A 226 -9.22 -33.21 7.35
N LYS A 227 -10.27 -34.04 7.26
CA LYS A 227 -11.48 -33.78 6.45
C LYS A 227 -12.00 -32.33 6.49
N ASN A 228 -12.16 -31.74 7.67
CA ASN A 228 -12.66 -30.35 7.80
C ASN A 228 -11.67 -29.33 7.23
N GLN A 229 -10.37 -29.53 7.48
CA GLN A 229 -9.31 -28.68 6.93
C GLN A 229 -9.24 -28.80 5.40
N CYS A 230 -9.39 -30.02 4.83
CA CYS A 230 -9.48 -30.21 3.39
C CYS A 230 -10.66 -29.44 2.79
N LYS A 231 -11.82 -29.45 3.45
CA LYS A 231 -13.00 -28.71 3.00
C LYS A 231 -12.74 -27.20 2.96
N ASP A 232 -12.18 -26.64 4.03
CA ASP A 232 -11.84 -25.21 4.11
C ASP A 232 -10.75 -24.85 3.09
N ALA A 233 -9.71 -25.67 2.97
CA ALA A 233 -8.61 -25.48 2.04
C ALA A 233 -9.07 -25.51 0.57
N LEU A 234 -9.98 -26.43 0.22
CA LEU A 234 -10.55 -26.52 -1.12
C LEU A 234 -11.40 -25.29 -1.46
N ASP A 235 -12.21 -24.80 -0.52
CA ASP A 235 -12.96 -23.55 -0.71
C ASP A 235 -12.02 -22.36 -0.93
N ILE A 236 -10.97 -22.25 -0.11
CA ILE A 236 -9.93 -21.22 -0.27
C ILE A 236 -9.26 -21.31 -1.65
N TYR A 237 -8.92 -22.51 -2.13
CA TYR A 237 -8.28 -22.68 -3.43
C TYR A 237 -9.22 -22.32 -4.60
N LYS A 238 -10.49 -22.73 -4.57
CA LYS A 238 -11.48 -22.31 -5.58
C LYS A 238 -11.62 -20.78 -5.63
N LYS A 239 -11.68 -20.16 -4.45
CA LYS A 239 -11.70 -18.70 -4.27
C LYS A 239 -10.41 -18.02 -4.77
N PHE A 240 -9.26 -18.67 -4.66
CA PHE A 240 -7.99 -18.21 -5.24
C PHE A 240 -8.05 -18.15 -6.76
N LEU A 241 -8.51 -19.22 -7.43
CA LEU A 241 -8.62 -19.25 -8.89
C LEU A 241 -9.50 -18.11 -9.43
N TYR A 242 -10.63 -17.84 -8.77
CA TYR A 242 -11.49 -16.70 -9.15
C TYR A 242 -10.77 -15.35 -9.02
N ARG A 243 -10.07 -15.12 -7.91
CA ARG A 243 -9.32 -13.87 -7.67
C ARG A 243 -8.15 -13.71 -8.62
N MET A 244 -7.52 -14.80 -9.04
CA MET A 244 -6.45 -14.79 -10.05
C MET A 244 -6.97 -14.24 -11.39
N THR A 245 -8.17 -14.65 -11.81
CA THR A 245 -8.83 -14.10 -13.01
C THR A 245 -9.13 -12.61 -12.84
N LYS A 246 -9.67 -12.20 -11.68
CA LYS A 246 -9.94 -10.78 -11.39
C LYS A 246 -8.69 -9.91 -11.35
N LEU A 247 -7.59 -10.43 -10.81
CA LEU A 247 -6.30 -9.76 -10.85
C LEU A 247 -5.79 -9.61 -12.28
N SER A 248 -5.94 -10.64 -13.13
CA SER A 248 -5.57 -10.54 -14.55
C SER A 248 -6.34 -9.42 -15.26
N GLU A 249 -7.65 -9.28 -15.00
CA GLU A 249 -8.45 -8.15 -15.51
C GLU A 249 -7.91 -6.80 -15.03
N PHE A 250 -7.57 -6.69 -13.75
CA PHE A 250 -7.00 -5.47 -13.16
C PHE A 250 -5.63 -5.12 -13.78
N LEU A 251 -4.74 -6.10 -13.98
CA LEU A 251 -3.42 -5.89 -14.57
C LEU A 251 -3.50 -5.49 -16.06
N LYS A 252 -4.51 -5.94 -16.80
CA LYS A 252 -4.75 -5.47 -18.17
C LYS A 252 -5.13 -3.99 -18.22
N VAL A 253 -5.90 -3.50 -17.24
CA VAL A 253 -6.19 -2.07 -17.14
C VAL A 253 -4.90 -1.29 -16.86
N ALA A 254 -4.03 -1.80 -15.97
CA ALA A 254 -2.72 -1.22 -15.68
C ALA A 254 -1.85 -1.09 -16.95
N GLU A 255 -1.78 -2.13 -17.76
CA GLU A 255 -1.09 -2.12 -19.05
C GLU A 255 -1.64 -1.03 -19.99
N GLN A 256 -2.97 -0.94 -20.11
CA GLN A 256 -3.64 0.00 -21.02
C GLN A 256 -3.47 1.47 -20.63
N VAL A 257 -3.21 1.77 -19.36
CA VAL A 257 -2.93 3.13 -18.88
C VAL A 257 -1.44 3.47 -18.86
N GLY A 258 -0.59 2.61 -19.42
CA GLY A 258 0.83 2.88 -19.65
C GLY A 258 1.74 2.45 -18.51
N ILE A 259 1.33 1.48 -17.67
CA ILE A 259 2.30 0.76 -16.84
C ILE A 259 3.11 -0.17 -17.74
N ASP A 260 4.43 -0.06 -17.67
CA ASP A 260 5.34 -0.83 -18.52
C ASP A 260 5.06 -2.33 -18.40
N GLN A 261 5.03 -3.05 -19.52
CA GLN A 261 4.83 -4.50 -19.52
C GLN A 261 5.88 -5.23 -18.66
N GLY A 262 7.09 -4.68 -18.57
CA GLY A 262 8.16 -5.20 -17.71
C GLY A 262 7.92 -5.00 -16.21
N ASP A 263 6.89 -4.25 -15.82
CA ASP A 263 6.43 -4.04 -14.44
C ASP A 263 5.16 -4.85 -14.11
N ILE A 264 4.61 -5.57 -15.09
CA ILE A 264 3.39 -6.38 -14.93
C ILE A 264 3.80 -7.86 -14.79
N PRO A 265 3.42 -8.54 -13.70
CA PRO A 265 3.79 -9.92 -13.51
C PRO A 265 2.95 -10.88 -14.38
N ASP A 266 3.61 -11.95 -14.79
CA ASP A 266 2.99 -13.03 -15.54
C ASP A 266 2.15 -13.93 -14.63
N LEU A 267 0.91 -14.19 -15.06
CA LEU A 267 -0.02 -15.10 -14.39
C LEU A 267 -0.12 -16.39 -15.19
N SER A 268 0.48 -17.48 -14.70
CA SER A 268 0.31 -18.81 -15.30
C SER A 268 -0.95 -19.47 -14.77
N GLN A 269 -1.83 -19.97 -15.64
CA GLN A 269 -3.01 -20.68 -15.17
C GLN A 269 -2.66 -21.98 -14.45
N ALA A 270 -3.35 -22.24 -13.33
CA ALA A 270 -3.21 -23.50 -12.62
C ALA A 270 -3.84 -24.65 -13.43
N PRO A 271 -3.23 -25.85 -13.48
CA PRO A 271 -3.80 -27.00 -14.17
C PRO A 271 -5.19 -27.37 -13.62
N SER A 272 -6.17 -27.56 -14.50
CA SER A 272 -7.54 -27.97 -14.12
C SER A 272 -7.57 -29.33 -13.41
N SER A 273 -6.65 -30.22 -13.79
CA SER A 273 -6.47 -31.55 -13.19
C SER A 273 -6.17 -31.53 -11.70
N LEU A 274 -5.54 -30.46 -11.18
CA LEU A 274 -5.30 -30.34 -9.74
C LEU A 274 -6.63 -30.21 -8.99
N LEU A 275 -7.56 -29.38 -9.48
CA LEU A 275 -8.83 -29.16 -8.78
C LEU A 275 -9.61 -30.47 -8.63
N GLU A 276 -9.66 -31.27 -9.70
CA GLU A 276 -10.28 -32.59 -9.68
C GLU A 276 -9.61 -33.52 -8.67
N ALA A 277 -8.28 -33.52 -8.58
CA ALA A 277 -7.55 -34.34 -7.61
C ALA A 277 -7.85 -33.94 -6.15
N LEU A 278 -7.96 -32.64 -5.85
CA LEU A 278 -8.32 -32.15 -4.52
C LEU A 278 -9.76 -32.54 -4.14
N GLU A 279 -10.70 -32.44 -5.09
CA GLU A 279 -12.10 -32.81 -4.89
C GLU A 279 -12.28 -34.31 -4.65
N GLN A 280 -11.58 -35.14 -5.42
CA GLN A 280 -11.62 -36.59 -5.25
C GLN A 280 -11.02 -37.03 -3.91
N HIS A 281 -9.93 -36.40 -3.47
CA HIS A 281 -9.36 -36.68 -2.15
C HIS A 281 -10.36 -36.33 -1.03
N LEU A 282 -11.02 -35.17 -1.08
CA LEU A 282 -12.05 -34.81 -0.10
C LEU A 282 -13.23 -35.79 -0.14
N ALA A 283 -13.67 -36.21 -1.33
CA ALA A 283 -14.75 -37.19 -1.48
C ALA A 283 -14.39 -38.56 -0.88
N SER A 284 -13.14 -38.99 -0.99
CA SER A 284 -12.64 -40.23 -0.35
C SER A 284 -12.70 -40.14 1.18
N LEU A 285 -12.33 -39.00 1.76
CA LEU A 285 -12.46 -38.74 3.20
C LEU A 285 -13.93 -38.63 3.66
N GLU A 286 -14.86 -38.35 2.74
CA GLU A 286 -16.31 -38.38 2.99
C GLU A 286 -16.93 -39.77 2.90
N GLY A 287 -16.17 -40.80 2.50
CA GLY A 287 -16.67 -42.16 2.31
C GLY A 287 -17.47 -42.34 1.01
N LYS A 288 -17.39 -41.40 0.06
CA LYS A 288 -18.02 -41.53 -1.26
C LYS A 288 -17.17 -42.44 -2.15
N LYS A 289 -17.78 -43.49 -2.72
CA LYS A 289 -17.10 -44.35 -3.73
C LYS A 289 -16.70 -43.50 -4.94
N THR A 290 -15.41 -43.19 -5.02
CA THR A 290 -14.78 -42.45 -6.12
C THR A 290 -13.70 -43.34 -6.73
N LYS A 291 -13.37 -43.15 -8.02
CA LYS A 291 -12.17 -43.75 -8.60
C LYS A 291 -10.98 -43.12 -7.86
N GLU A 292 -10.31 -43.87 -7.00
CA GLU A 292 -9.11 -43.37 -6.33
C GLU A 292 -8.03 -43.09 -7.36
N LEU A 293 -7.58 -41.83 -7.46
CA LEU A 293 -6.32 -41.54 -8.12
C LEU A 293 -5.19 -42.19 -7.32
N ASN A 294 -4.30 -42.89 -8.01
CA ASN A 294 -3.08 -43.42 -7.41
C ASN A 294 -2.23 -42.27 -6.83
N ALA A 295 -1.46 -42.56 -5.78
CA ALA A 295 -0.64 -41.57 -5.09
C ALA A 295 0.32 -40.83 -6.06
N ASP A 296 0.89 -41.54 -7.03
CA ASP A 296 1.79 -40.97 -8.05
C ASP A 296 1.10 -39.94 -8.95
N THR A 297 -0.16 -40.16 -9.31
CA THR A 297 -0.95 -39.21 -10.11
C THR A 297 -1.28 -37.96 -9.30
N ARG A 298 -1.53 -38.08 -7.99
CA ARG A 298 -1.75 -36.92 -7.11
C ARG A 298 -0.47 -36.12 -6.93
N ALA A 299 0.65 -36.79 -6.70
CA ALA A 299 1.96 -36.15 -6.53
C ALA A 299 2.39 -35.39 -7.80
N SER A 300 2.21 -35.98 -8.98
CA SER A 300 2.55 -35.34 -10.26
C SER A 300 1.65 -34.14 -10.60
N THR A 301 0.34 -34.25 -10.39
CA THR A 301 -0.59 -33.12 -10.59
C THR A 301 -0.34 -31.99 -9.60
N LEU A 302 -0.07 -32.30 -8.33
CA LEU A 302 0.33 -31.31 -7.32
C LEU A 302 1.66 -30.63 -7.69
N SER A 303 2.69 -31.40 -8.04
CA SER A 303 4.01 -30.87 -8.39
C SER A 303 3.96 -29.93 -9.60
N SER A 304 3.18 -30.26 -10.63
CA SER A 304 3.03 -29.40 -11.81
C SER A 304 2.33 -28.09 -11.47
N ALA A 305 1.25 -28.14 -10.70
CA ALA A 305 0.53 -26.94 -10.25
C ALA A 305 1.37 -26.05 -9.33
N VAL A 306 2.06 -26.64 -8.34
CA VAL A 306 2.99 -25.91 -7.47
C VAL A 306 4.11 -25.25 -8.27
N SER A 307 4.61 -25.91 -9.32
CA SER A 307 5.62 -25.33 -10.22
C SER A 307 5.09 -24.12 -10.97
N SER A 308 3.88 -24.18 -11.52
CA SER A 308 3.23 -23.04 -12.19
C SER A 308 2.96 -21.87 -11.23
N LEU A 309 2.43 -22.15 -10.04
CA LEU A 309 2.22 -21.12 -9.03
C LEU A 309 3.54 -20.54 -8.53
N SER A 310 4.61 -21.34 -8.45
CA SER A 310 5.94 -20.86 -8.10
C SER A 310 6.52 -19.96 -9.19
N SER A 311 6.32 -20.27 -10.48
CA SER A 311 6.74 -19.37 -11.57
C SER A 311 5.98 -18.04 -11.54
N THR A 312 4.68 -18.07 -11.26
CA THR A 312 3.89 -16.85 -11.01
C THR A 312 4.50 -16.08 -9.82
N GLY A 313 4.75 -16.75 -8.69
CA GLY A 313 5.35 -16.14 -7.50
C GLY A 313 6.72 -15.49 -7.75
N MET A 314 7.56 -16.11 -8.58
CA MET A 314 8.85 -15.53 -8.99
C MET A 314 8.66 -14.24 -9.80
N SER A 315 7.69 -14.19 -10.70
CA SER A 315 7.39 -12.98 -11.49
C SER A 315 6.99 -11.82 -10.57
N PHE A 316 6.06 -12.05 -9.64
CA PHE A 316 5.65 -11.04 -8.65
C PHE A 316 6.81 -10.60 -7.72
N SER A 317 7.68 -11.53 -7.30
CA SER A 317 8.81 -11.21 -6.42
C SER A 317 9.85 -10.34 -7.11
N ARG A 318 10.14 -10.60 -8.40
CA ARG A 318 11.04 -9.75 -9.21
C ARG A 318 10.55 -8.31 -9.30
N MET A 319 9.23 -8.12 -9.40
CA MET A 319 8.64 -6.78 -9.45
C MET A 319 8.78 -6.04 -8.11
N ASP A 320 8.53 -6.74 -7.00
CA ASP A 320 8.74 -6.16 -5.66
C ASP A 320 10.22 -5.80 -5.40
N GLU A 321 11.16 -6.66 -5.82
CA GLU A 321 12.59 -6.40 -5.71
C GLU A 321 13.04 -5.21 -6.57
N LYS A 322 12.57 -5.13 -7.83
CA LYS A 322 12.85 -4.00 -8.73
C LYS A 322 12.38 -2.68 -8.12
N GLU A 323 11.17 -2.65 -7.56
CA GLU A 323 10.65 -1.43 -6.93
C GLU A 323 11.44 -1.05 -5.67
N LYS A 324 11.83 -2.03 -4.83
CA LYS A 324 12.69 -1.77 -3.66
C LYS A 324 14.04 -1.22 -4.06
N GLN A 325 14.64 -1.76 -5.12
CA GLN A 325 15.92 -1.29 -5.64
C GLN A 325 15.81 0.15 -6.16
N GLN A 326 14.76 0.47 -6.91
CA GLN A 326 14.49 1.83 -7.37
C GLN A 326 14.28 2.82 -6.21
N ALA A 327 13.54 2.41 -5.17
CA ALA A 327 13.33 3.24 -4.00
C ALA A 327 14.64 3.50 -3.23
N LEU A 328 15.52 2.48 -3.13
CA LEU A 328 16.82 2.61 -2.48
C LEU A 328 17.76 3.52 -3.27
N GLU A 329 17.82 3.36 -4.60
CA GLU A 329 18.60 4.22 -5.48
C GLU A 329 18.13 5.67 -5.42
N GLU A 330 16.82 5.89 -5.38
CA GLU A 330 16.25 7.22 -5.25
C GLU A 330 16.55 7.86 -3.87
N GLU A 331 16.52 7.08 -2.79
CA GLU A 331 16.92 7.54 -1.46
C GLU A 331 18.43 7.82 -1.37
N GLN A 332 19.27 6.99 -1.99
CA GLN A 332 20.72 7.22 -2.04
C GLN A 332 21.07 8.46 -2.87
N ALA A 333 20.40 8.65 -4.00
CA ALA A 333 20.51 9.88 -4.80
C ALA A 333 20.11 11.11 -3.98
N ARG A 334 19.13 10.97 -3.08
CA ARG A 334 18.74 12.04 -2.15
C ARG A 334 19.74 12.28 -1.03
N LEU A 335 20.31 11.25 -0.41
CA LEU A 335 21.28 11.42 0.67
C LEU A 335 22.64 11.94 0.15
N GLY A 336 22.97 11.66 -1.12
CA GLY A 336 24.14 12.23 -1.81
C GLY A 336 24.03 13.72 -2.10
N VAL A 337 22.83 14.30 -2.00
CA VAL A 337 22.57 15.74 -2.14
C VAL A 337 22.08 16.25 -0.79
N THR A 338 22.75 17.23 -0.18
CA THR A 338 22.37 17.78 1.15
C THR A 338 21.07 18.62 1.12
N ASP A 339 19.99 18.12 0.51
CA ASP A 339 18.74 18.85 0.24
C ASP A 339 17.67 18.65 1.31
N PHE A 340 17.86 17.74 2.27
CA PHE A 340 16.86 17.50 3.31
C PHE A 340 16.53 18.76 4.15
N PRO A 341 17.53 19.57 4.59
CA PRO A 341 17.26 20.85 5.24
C PRO A 341 16.48 21.81 4.33
N GLU A 342 16.73 21.79 3.02
CA GLU A 342 16.07 22.65 2.04
C GLU A 342 14.61 22.23 1.80
N ILE A 343 14.33 20.92 1.74
CA ILE A 343 12.96 20.38 1.66
C ILE A 343 12.16 20.78 2.91
N VAL A 344 12.76 20.65 4.11
CA VAL A 344 12.12 21.09 5.36
C VAL A 344 11.82 22.58 5.30
N LEU A 345 12.79 23.43 4.93
CA LEU A 345 12.60 24.87 4.81
C LEU A 345 11.51 25.23 3.78
N GLU A 346 11.46 24.56 2.64
CA GLU A 346 10.47 24.80 1.58
C GLU A 346 9.05 24.33 1.98
N VAL A 347 8.94 23.16 2.64
CA VAL A 347 7.67 22.65 3.18
C VAL A 347 7.16 23.56 4.30
N LEU A 348 8.05 24.03 5.17
CA LEU A 348 7.72 24.99 6.22
C LEU A 348 7.54 26.42 5.69
N GLY A 349 7.91 26.70 4.44
CA GLY A 349 7.76 28.02 3.82
C GLY A 349 8.65 29.09 4.46
N VAL A 350 9.80 28.70 5.00
CA VAL A 350 10.81 29.61 5.54
C VAL A 350 11.67 30.06 4.37
N SER A 351 11.49 31.31 3.91
CA SER A 351 12.38 31.88 2.90
C SER A 351 13.73 32.22 3.54
N SER A 352 14.84 31.82 2.92
CA SER A 352 16.15 32.38 3.27
C SER A 352 16.13 33.87 2.91
N VAL A 353 15.94 34.73 3.91
CA VAL A 353 16.21 36.16 3.73
C VAL A 353 17.73 36.30 3.67
N ALA A 354 18.30 36.16 2.46
CA ALA A 354 19.62 36.67 2.18
C ALA A 354 19.54 38.19 2.32
N THR A 355 19.89 38.69 3.51
CA THR A 355 20.09 40.12 3.74
C THR A 355 21.35 40.51 2.99
N ALA A 356 21.17 40.99 1.75
CA ALA A 356 22.20 41.71 1.03
C ALA A 356 22.49 43.01 1.78
N THR A 357 23.49 43.00 2.65
CA THR A 357 24.19 44.20 3.07
C THR A 357 25.63 44.04 2.63
N GLY A 358 26.01 44.83 1.62
CA GLY A 358 27.39 44.93 1.20
C GLY A 358 28.20 45.63 2.28
N SER A 359 29.19 44.94 2.82
CA SER A 359 30.50 45.51 3.19
C SER A 359 31.46 44.37 3.54
N SER A 360 32.69 44.52 3.07
CA SER A 360 33.82 43.56 3.10
C SER A 360 34.26 43.15 4.52
N PRO A 361 35.09 42.10 4.65
CA PRO A 361 35.12 41.25 5.84
C PRO A 361 36.10 41.76 6.90
N THR A 362 35.68 41.78 8.16
CA THR A 362 36.60 41.72 9.30
C THR A 362 36.03 40.83 10.41
N ASN A 363 36.93 40.03 10.98
CA ASN A 363 36.73 39.08 12.07
C ASN A 363 35.77 39.55 13.16
N LEU A 364 34.77 38.72 13.48
CA LEU A 364 34.27 38.55 14.85
C LEU A 364 33.56 37.20 14.99
N ASN A 365 34.26 36.27 15.63
CA ASN A 365 33.68 35.14 16.33
C ASN A 365 32.58 35.63 17.28
N GLY A 366 31.38 35.07 17.19
CA GLY A 366 30.37 35.20 18.23
C GLY A 366 28.95 35.43 17.73
N LEU A 367 28.08 34.46 18.04
CA LEU A 367 26.61 34.52 18.00
C LEU A 367 25.94 34.50 16.61
N LYS A 368 25.62 33.29 16.15
CA LYS A 368 24.23 32.83 15.87
C LYS A 368 24.26 31.43 15.26
N CYS A 369 24.35 30.43 16.12
CA CYS A 369 23.87 29.08 15.81
C CYS A 369 23.36 28.51 17.13
N VAL A 370 22.17 28.96 17.55
CA VAL A 370 21.52 28.42 18.73
C VAL A 370 20.56 27.33 18.26
N ASN A 371 20.99 26.09 18.53
CA ASN A 371 20.18 24.89 18.76
C ASN A 371 19.35 24.26 17.65
N TRP A 372 19.97 23.81 16.54
CA TRP A 372 19.37 22.75 15.69
C TRP A 372 20.36 21.65 15.21
N CYS A 373 21.59 21.58 15.75
CA CYS A 373 22.58 20.58 15.34
C CYS A 373 23.06 19.62 16.47
N ALA A 374 22.48 19.68 17.67
CA ALA A 374 22.95 18.86 18.80
C ALA A 374 22.36 17.43 18.88
N ALA A 375 21.72 16.91 17.82
CA ALA A 375 21.12 15.57 17.84
C ALA A 375 21.64 14.59 16.78
N ILE A 376 22.64 14.96 15.96
CA ILE A 376 23.15 14.10 14.86
C ILE A 376 24.57 13.56 15.12
N SER A 377 25.01 13.50 16.37
CA SER A 377 26.27 12.81 16.72
C SER A 377 26.18 12.14 18.07
N THR A 378 25.48 11.00 18.09
CA THR A 378 25.75 9.83 18.95
C THR A 378 24.73 8.76 18.61
N CYS A 379 25.04 7.96 17.58
CA CYS A 379 24.56 6.59 17.38
C CYS A 379 25.34 5.98 16.21
N VAL A 380 26.66 5.87 16.40
CA VAL A 380 27.45 4.86 15.70
C VAL A 380 27.57 3.68 16.67
N PHE A 381 27.12 2.53 16.18
CA PHE A 381 27.15 1.17 16.70
C PHE A 381 28.39 0.80 17.57
N PRO A 382 28.27 -0.17 18.48
CA PRO A 382 28.01 -1.60 18.15
C PRO A 382 26.71 -2.20 18.69
#